data_AF-X1CXG7-F1
#
_entry.id   AF-X1CXG7-F1
#
_cell.length_a   1.000
_cell.length_b   1.000
_cell.length_c   1.000
_cell.angle_alpha   90.00
_cell.angle_beta   90.00
_cell.angle_gamma   90.00
#
_symmetry.space_group_name_H-M   'P 1'
#
loop_
_entity.id
_entity.type
_entity.pdbx_description
1 polymer ?
#
loop_
_entity_poly.entity_id
_entity_poly.type
_entity_poly.pdbx_seq_one_letter_code
_entity_poly.pdbx_strand_id
1 'polypeptide(L)'
;MLHLANHLWADRLLTDLYFEIEKTEWLNIQKKHQLIMIISNSWWIYINSLIHRTEKGVDIDFIRYIDAYKRFFSFLSKLDDFYLLNNFATTLLKSFIKMDSLSQTGITKFINSFCVKVSEREEYIKLIELQMVLMFLRKSVIPQEFF
;
A
#
# COMPACT_ATOMS: atom_id res chain seq x y z
N MET A 1 -20.28 -17.43 4.65
CA MET A 1 -20.63 -16.33 3.70
C MET A 1 -20.50 -14.92 4.30
N LEU A 2 -20.55 -14.71 5.62
CA LEU A 2 -20.42 -13.38 6.24
C LEU A 2 -19.04 -12.69 6.10
N HIS A 3 -17.94 -13.44 5.93
CA HIS A 3 -16.60 -12.85 5.83
C HIS A 3 -16.27 -12.19 4.48
N LEU A 4 -16.95 -12.55 3.39
CA LEU A 4 -16.71 -11.99 2.06
C LEU A 4 -17.36 -10.60 1.89
N ALA A 5 -18.45 -10.33 2.60
CA ALA A 5 -19.19 -9.06 2.51
C ALA A 5 -18.57 -7.91 3.31
N ASN A 6 -17.74 -8.21 4.32
CA ASN A 6 -17.17 -7.20 5.22
C ASN A 6 -16.16 -6.27 4.51
N HIS A 7 -15.47 -6.74 3.48
CA HIS A 7 -14.40 -5.96 2.83
C HIS A 7 -14.93 -4.88 1.88
N LEU A 8 -15.96 -5.21 1.11
CA LEU A 8 -16.66 -4.24 0.27
C LEU A 8 -17.37 -3.17 1.12
N TRP A 9 -17.97 -3.60 2.24
CA TRP A 9 -18.61 -2.70 3.18
C TRP A 9 -17.61 -1.76 3.86
N ALA A 10 -16.47 -2.28 4.34
CA ALA A 10 -15.44 -1.49 5.01
C ALA A 10 -14.81 -0.45 4.06
N ASP A 11 -14.51 -0.83 2.81
CA ASP A 11 -13.96 0.10 1.82
C ASP A 11 -14.91 1.26 1.51
N ARG A 12 -16.19 0.92 1.27
CA ARG A 12 -17.24 1.91 1.04
C ARG A 12 -17.41 2.81 2.26
N LEU A 13 -17.51 2.23 3.45
CA LEU A 13 -17.65 2.96 4.70
C LEU A 13 -16.49 3.94 4.94
N LEU A 14 -15.24 3.48 4.80
CA LEU A 14 -14.06 4.31 5.08
C LEU A 14 -13.86 5.39 4.02
N THR A 15 -14.15 5.09 2.76
CA THR A 15 -14.13 6.07 1.66
C THR A 15 -15.23 7.13 1.85
N ASP A 16 -16.45 6.70 2.17
CA ASP A 16 -17.59 7.59 2.40
C ASP A 16 -17.33 8.48 3.63
N LEU A 17 -16.79 7.89 4.72
CA LEU A 17 -16.42 8.64 5.94
C LEU A 17 -15.43 9.76 5.63
N TYR A 18 -14.40 9.48 4.80
CA TYR A 18 -13.44 10.50 4.38
C TYR A 18 -14.09 11.65 3.61
N PHE A 19 -14.93 11.34 2.62
CA PHE A 19 -15.61 12.39 1.85
C PHE A 19 -16.56 13.22 2.72
N GLU A 20 -17.24 12.60 3.69
CA GLU A 20 -18.06 13.33 4.65
C GLU A 20 -17.22 14.25 5.56
N ILE A 21 -16.04 13.80 5.99
CA ILE A 21 -15.10 14.64 6.76
C ILE A 21 -14.62 15.83 5.92
N GLU A 22 -14.31 15.62 4.64
CA GLU A 22 -13.85 16.71 3.77
C GLU A 22 -14.92 17.77 3.50
N LYS A 23 -16.17 17.35 3.30
CA LYS A 23 -17.31 18.26 3.12
C LYS A 23 -17.68 19.04 4.37
N THR A 24 -17.20 18.63 5.54
CA THR A 24 -17.56 19.26 6.80
C THR A 24 -16.75 20.56 7.00
N GLU A 25 -17.37 21.69 6.64
CA GLU A 25 -16.73 23.02 6.65
C GLU A 25 -16.27 23.51 8.03
N TRP A 26 -16.93 23.07 9.11
CA TRP A 26 -16.59 23.48 10.49
C TRP A 26 -15.45 22.68 11.11
N LEU A 27 -14.99 21.61 10.46
CA LEU A 27 -13.79 20.88 10.90
C LEU A 27 -12.55 21.63 10.43
N ASN A 28 -11.73 22.08 11.38
CA ASN A 28 -10.44 22.66 11.06
C ASN A 28 -9.49 21.61 10.44
N ILE A 29 -8.46 22.09 9.73
CA ILE A 29 -7.49 21.25 9.01
C ILE A 29 -6.83 20.21 9.93
N GLN A 30 -6.52 20.58 11.17
CA GLN A 30 -5.90 19.69 12.15
C GLN A 30 -6.82 18.51 12.50
N LYS A 31 -8.11 18.76 12.71
CA LYS A 31 -9.10 17.74 13.05
C LYS A 31 -9.42 16.85 11.85
N LYS A 32 -9.44 17.41 10.64
CA LYS A 32 -9.50 16.62 9.39
C LYS A 32 -8.32 15.67 9.28
N HIS A 33 -7.09 16.16 9.48
CA HIS A 33 -5.89 15.33 9.49
C HIS A 33 -5.93 14.23 10.56
N GLN A 34 -6.38 14.53 11.78
CA GLN A 34 -6.56 13.52 12.83
C GLN A 34 -7.52 12.40 12.41
N LEU A 35 -8.63 12.74 11.77
CA LEU A 35 -9.60 11.75 11.31
C LEU A 35 -9.04 10.91 10.14
N ILE A 36 -8.30 11.53 9.22
CA ILE A 36 -7.56 10.82 8.16
C ILE A 36 -6.58 9.80 8.76
N MET A 37 -5.86 10.17 9.82
CA MET A 37 -4.95 9.27 10.53
C MET A 37 -5.69 8.11 11.20
N ILE A 38 -6.86 8.36 11.79
CA ILE A 38 -7.70 7.31 12.39
C ILE A 38 -8.18 6.31 11.34
N ILE A 39 -8.64 6.80 10.18
CA ILE A 39 -9.07 5.95 9.06
C ILE A 39 -7.90 5.12 8.53
N SER A 40 -6.73 5.76 8.33
CA SER A 40 -5.52 5.09 7.86
C SER A 40 -5.04 4.00 8.82
N ASN A 41 -5.10 4.27 10.13
CA ASN A 41 -4.77 3.28 11.15
C ASN A 41 -5.78 2.12 11.18
N SER A 42 -7.05 2.39 10.93
CA SER A 42 -8.10 1.36 10.87
C SER A 42 -7.90 0.43 9.67
N TRP A 43 -7.54 0.99 8.50
CA TRP A 43 -7.09 0.21 7.35
C TRP A 43 -5.88 -0.67 7.68
N TRP A 44 -4.89 -0.10 8.35
CA TRP A 44 -3.68 -0.83 8.75
C TRP A 44 -3.97 -2.01 9.68
N ILE A 45 -4.81 -1.80 10.70
CA ILE A 45 -5.25 -2.86 11.63
C ILE A 45 -5.97 -3.96 10.85
N TYR A 46 -6.90 -3.57 9.97
CA TYR A 46 -7.64 -4.53 9.16
C TYR A 46 -6.72 -5.36 8.27
N ILE A 47 -5.79 -4.74 7.55
CA ILE A 47 -4.81 -5.44 6.71
C ILE A 47 -3.99 -6.43 7.53
N ASN A 48 -3.48 -6.03 8.71
CA ASN A 48 -2.70 -6.91 9.56
C ASN A 48 -3.53 -8.07 10.13
N SER A 49 -4.83 -7.89 10.34
CA SER A 49 -5.72 -8.96 10.78
C SER A 49 -5.85 -10.10 9.77
N LEU A 50 -5.53 -9.85 8.49
CA LEU A 50 -5.51 -10.86 7.43
C LEU A 50 -4.25 -11.75 7.45
N ILE A 51 -3.27 -11.40 8.28
CA ILE A 51 -2.05 -12.19 8.49
C ILE A 51 -2.23 -13.06 9.73
N HIS A 52 -2.45 -14.36 9.55
CA HIS A 52 -2.59 -15.30 10.65
C HIS A 52 -1.24 -15.95 10.95
N ARG A 53 -0.71 -15.72 12.16
CA ARG A 53 0.52 -16.40 12.62
C ARG A 53 0.13 -17.73 13.27
N THR A 54 0.65 -18.82 12.74
CA THR A 54 0.47 -20.18 13.29
C THR A 54 1.82 -20.76 13.73
N GLU A 55 1.81 -21.83 14.52
CA GLU A 55 3.03 -22.55 14.93
C GLU A 55 3.86 -23.08 13.74
N LYS A 56 3.24 -23.26 12.57
CA LYS A 56 3.87 -23.76 11.34
C LYS A 56 4.33 -22.67 10.38
N GLY A 57 4.12 -21.39 10.71
CA GLY A 57 4.45 -20.26 9.84
C GLY A 57 3.29 -19.28 9.70
N VAL A 58 3.41 -18.39 8.71
CA VAL A 58 2.41 -17.34 8.44
C VAL A 58 1.41 -17.86 7.41
N ASP A 59 0.14 -17.94 7.79
CA ASP A 59 -0.97 -18.21 6.88
C ASP A 59 -1.60 -16.89 6.45
N ILE A 60 -1.64 -16.64 5.14
CA ILE A 60 -2.12 -15.38 4.55
C ILE A 60 -3.08 -15.72 3.43
N ASP A 61 -4.31 -15.20 3.52
CA ASP A 61 -5.20 -15.11 2.36
C ASP A 61 -4.68 -14.03 1.42
N PHE A 62 -3.77 -14.42 0.51
CA PHE A 62 -3.11 -13.50 -0.42
C PHE A 62 -4.09 -12.74 -1.32
N ILE A 63 -5.24 -13.33 -1.66
CA ILE A 63 -6.24 -12.66 -2.49
C ILE A 63 -6.83 -11.49 -1.71
N ARG A 64 -7.30 -11.73 -0.48
CA ARG A 64 -7.86 -10.67 0.37
C ARG A 64 -6.83 -9.64 0.78
N TYR A 65 -5.61 -10.09 1.08
CA TYR A 65 -4.51 -9.23 1.48
C TYR A 65 -4.14 -8.23 0.38
N ILE A 66 -4.01 -8.70 -0.86
CA ILE A 66 -3.72 -7.82 -2.01
C ILE A 66 -4.90 -6.89 -2.33
N ASP A 67 -6.14 -7.39 -2.26
CA ASP A 67 -7.33 -6.54 -2.48
C ASP A 67 -7.44 -5.42 -1.42
N ALA A 68 -7.19 -5.75 -0.14
CA ALA A 68 -7.19 -4.78 0.95
C ALA A 68 -6.14 -3.67 0.74
N TYR A 69 -4.91 -4.02 0.35
CA TYR A 69 -3.89 -3.01 0.03
C TYR A 69 -4.24 -2.16 -1.18
N LYS A 70 -4.82 -2.76 -2.23
CA LYS A 70 -5.23 -2.00 -3.42
C LYS A 70 -6.26 -0.93 -3.07
N ARG A 71 -7.24 -1.28 -2.25
CA ARG A 71 -8.27 -0.35 -1.76
C ARG A 71 -7.68 0.71 -0.85
N PHE A 72 -6.84 0.30 0.10
CA PHE A 72 -6.18 1.24 0.99
C PHE A 72 -5.28 2.24 0.24
N PHE A 73 -4.51 1.80 -0.75
CA PHE A 73 -3.70 2.71 -1.58
C PHE A 73 -4.56 3.59 -2.48
N SER A 74 -5.70 3.10 -2.98
CA SER A 74 -6.65 3.96 -3.68
C SER A 74 -7.19 5.06 -2.76
N PHE A 75 -7.51 4.72 -1.52
CA PHE A 75 -7.87 5.69 -0.48
C PHE A 75 -6.74 6.70 -0.24
N LEU A 76 -5.53 6.24 0.09
CA LEU A 76 -4.39 7.12 0.36
C LEU A 76 -4.05 8.04 -0.82
N SER A 77 -4.17 7.55 -2.06
CA SER A 77 -3.92 8.35 -3.25
C SER A 77 -4.87 9.54 -3.43
N LYS A 78 -6.04 9.51 -2.77
CA LYS A 78 -7.04 10.59 -2.81
C LYS A 78 -6.86 11.62 -1.70
N LEU A 79 -6.02 11.36 -0.69
CA LEU A 79 -5.88 12.20 0.51
C LEU A 79 -5.05 13.48 0.29
N ASP A 80 -4.48 13.68 -0.89
CA ASP A 80 -3.42 14.67 -1.18
C ASP A 80 -2.17 14.59 -0.26
N ASP A 81 -2.14 13.70 0.73
CA ASP A 81 -1.02 13.39 1.62
C ASP A 81 -0.19 12.23 1.05
N PHE A 82 0.78 12.57 0.20
CA PHE A 82 1.67 11.60 -0.42
C PHE A 82 2.63 10.93 0.59
N TYR A 83 2.92 11.58 1.72
CA TYR A 83 3.81 11.04 2.74
C TYR A 83 3.24 9.76 3.36
N LEU A 84 1.94 9.74 3.66
CA LEU A 84 1.27 8.53 4.14
C LEU A 84 1.32 7.39 3.12
N LEU A 85 1.00 7.68 1.86
CA LEU A 85 1.07 6.70 0.77
C LEU A 85 2.47 6.09 0.66
N ASN A 86 3.51 6.93 0.68
CA ASN A 86 4.90 6.49 0.57
C ASN A 86 5.33 5.59 1.74
N ASN A 87 4.96 5.95 2.97
CA ASN A 87 5.27 5.16 4.16
C ASN A 87 4.65 3.77 4.12
N PHE A 88 3.36 3.67 3.78
CA PHE A 88 2.68 2.38 3.71
C PHE A 88 3.16 1.54 2.51
N ALA A 89 3.40 2.15 1.35
CA ALA A 89 3.97 1.46 0.19
C ALA A 89 5.37 0.90 0.48
N THR A 90 6.23 1.69 1.15
CA THR A 90 7.57 1.24 1.57
C THR A 90 7.48 0.11 2.59
N THR A 91 6.55 0.18 3.55
CA THR A 91 6.33 -0.89 4.54
C THR A 91 5.88 -2.19 3.88
N LEU A 92 4.94 -2.11 2.93
CA LEU A 92 4.49 -3.26 2.17
C LEU A 92 5.62 -3.87 1.35
N LEU A 93 6.42 -3.05 0.66
CA LEU A 93 7.56 -3.53 -0.13
C LEU A 93 8.57 -4.29 0.74
N LYS A 94 8.90 -3.75 1.92
CA LYS A 94 9.77 -4.42 2.90
C LYS A 94 9.19 -5.76 3.36
N SER A 95 7.87 -5.86 3.50
CA SER A 95 7.19 -7.11 3.81
C SER A 95 7.29 -8.11 2.66
N PHE A 96 7.01 -7.68 1.42
CA PHE A 96 7.07 -8.53 0.24
C PHE A 96 8.44 -9.16 0.01
N ILE A 97 9.51 -8.39 0.21
CA ILE A 97 10.89 -8.90 0.05
C ILE A 97 11.23 -10.00 1.07
N LYS A 98 10.55 -10.04 2.21
CA LYS A 98 10.75 -11.04 3.28
C LYS A 98 9.82 -12.25 3.18
N MET A 99 8.87 -12.25 2.25
CA MET A 99 7.89 -13.32 2.09
C MET A 99 8.35 -14.32 1.03
N ASP A 100 8.52 -15.58 1.43
CA ASP A 100 9.00 -16.65 0.54
C ASP A 100 8.03 -16.99 -0.61
N SER A 101 6.74 -16.66 -0.45
CA SER A 101 5.67 -17.05 -1.37
C SER A 101 5.36 -16.02 -2.47
N LEU A 102 5.95 -14.81 -2.42
CA LEU A 102 5.66 -13.76 -3.40
C LEU A 102 6.56 -13.89 -4.63
N SER A 103 5.93 -14.02 -5.80
CA SER A 103 6.68 -14.04 -7.05
C SER A 103 7.40 -12.71 -7.30
N GLN A 104 8.65 -12.78 -7.74
CA GLN A 104 9.45 -11.63 -8.18
C GLN A 104 8.72 -10.77 -9.23
N THR A 105 7.92 -11.42 -10.09
CA THR A 105 7.03 -10.75 -11.05
C THR A 105 5.98 -9.89 -10.36
N GLY A 106 5.36 -10.36 -9.28
CA GLY A 106 4.40 -9.60 -8.48
C GLY A 106 5.03 -8.37 -7.84
N ILE A 107 6.20 -8.54 -7.21
CA ILE A 107 6.96 -7.43 -6.60
C ILE A 107 7.36 -6.40 -7.67
N THR A 108 7.78 -6.87 -8.85
CA THR A 108 8.13 -5.99 -9.98
C THR A 108 6.95 -5.15 -10.45
N LYS A 109 5.76 -5.76 -10.62
CA LYS A 109 4.53 -5.06 -11.02
C LYS A 109 4.13 -4.01 -9.98
N PHE A 110 4.24 -4.36 -8.70
CA PHE A 110 3.97 -3.43 -7.60
C PHE A 110 4.89 -2.21 -7.65
N ILE A 111 6.21 -2.43 -7.71
CA ILE A 111 7.19 -1.34 -7.77
C ILE A 111 6.92 -0.44 -8.99
N ASN A 112 6.70 -1.01 -10.17
CA ASN A 112 6.41 -0.23 -11.37
C ASN A 112 5.15 0.63 -11.21
N SER A 113 4.07 0.06 -10.66
CA SER A 113 2.84 0.81 -10.38
C SER A 113 3.08 1.95 -9.40
N PHE A 114 3.95 1.75 -8.41
CA PHE A 114 4.29 2.79 -7.43
C PHE A 114 5.22 3.86 -8.03
N CYS A 115 6.16 3.49 -8.89
CA CYS A 115 7.02 4.43 -9.62
C CYS A 115 6.23 5.43 -10.46
N VAL A 116 5.09 5.03 -11.05
CA VAL A 116 4.19 5.96 -11.76
C VAL A 116 3.73 7.08 -10.81
N LYS A 117 3.28 6.72 -9.60
CA LYS A 117 2.81 7.67 -8.59
C LYS A 117 3.93 8.56 -8.04
N VAL A 118 5.13 8.01 -7.86
CA VAL A 118 6.33 8.75 -7.42
C VAL A 118 6.79 9.74 -8.50
N SER A 119 6.70 9.35 -9.78
CA SER A 119 7.08 10.21 -10.92
C SER A 119 6.12 11.39 -11.08
N GLU A 120 4.82 11.19 -10.89
CA GLU A 120 3.80 12.25 -10.88
C GLU A 120 4.08 13.34 -9.81
N ARG A 121 4.84 13.00 -8.77
CA ARG A 121 5.24 13.91 -7.68
C ARG A 121 6.68 14.40 -7.78
N GLU A 122 7.38 14.06 -8.86
CA GLU A 122 8.78 14.44 -9.12
C GLU A 122 9.76 14.00 -8.00
N GLU A 123 9.45 12.92 -7.27
CA GLU A 123 10.29 12.39 -6.20
C GLU A 123 11.42 11.49 -6.76
N TYR A 124 12.39 12.11 -7.45
CA TYR A 124 13.44 11.39 -8.20
C TYR A 124 14.33 10.47 -7.34
N ILE A 125 14.64 10.87 -6.09
CA ILE A 125 15.44 10.03 -5.17
C ILE A 125 14.73 8.69 -4.94
N LYS A 126 13.43 8.74 -4.64
CA LYS A 126 12.63 7.54 -4.39
C LYS A 126 12.50 6.68 -5.64
N LEU A 127 12.37 7.30 -6.80
CA LEU A 127 12.37 6.60 -8.08
C LEU A 127 13.65 5.76 -8.25
N ILE A 128 14.82 6.36 -7.99
CA ILE A 128 16.12 5.69 -8.08
C ILE A 128 16.21 4.52 -7.08
N GLU A 129 15.79 4.72 -5.82
CA GLU A 129 15.73 3.63 -4.82
C GLU A 129 14.92 2.43 -5.31
N LEU A 130 13.74 2.68 -5.87
CA LEU A 130 12.85 1.64 -6.39
C LEU A 130 13.46 0.91 -7.60
N GLN A 131 14.16 1.64 -8.49
CA GLN A 131 14.88 1.01 -9.60
C GLN A 131 16.05 0.15 -9.12
N MET A 132 16.81 0.60 -8.12
CA MET A 132 17.87 -0.22 -7.51
C MET A 132 17.30 -1.52 -6.94
N VAL A 133 16.17 -1.45 -6.22
CA VAL A 133 15.49 -2.65 -5.70
C VAL A 133 15.08 -3.59 -6.83
N LEU A 134 14.56 -3.09 -7.95
CA LEU A 134 14.23 -3.91 -9.12
C LEU A 134 15.46 -4.58 -9.73
N MET A 135 16.60 -3.88 -9.82
CA MET A 135 17.85 -4.45 -10.34
C MET A 135 18.33 -5.62 -9.47
N PHE A 136 18.31 -5.46 -8.14
CA PHE A 136 18.64 -6.52 -7.19
C PHE A 136 17.67 -7.71 -7.29
N LEU A 137 16.36 -7.44 -7.31
CA LEU A 137 15.34 -8.49 -7.42
C LEU A 137 15.41 -9.26 -8.72
N ARG A 138 15.76 -8.59 -9.83
CA ARG A 138 15.96 -9.23 -11.14
C ARG A 138 17.14 -10.18 -11.20
N LYS A 139 17.96 -10.27 -10.13
CA LYS A 139 19.31 -10.85 -10.21
C LYS A 139 20.01 -10.35 -11.48
N SER A 140 19.87 -9.04 -11.77
CA SER A 140 20.19 -8.51 -13.10
C SER A 140 21.64 -8.79 -13.44
N VAL A 141 21.83 -9.79 -14.31
CA VAL A 141 22.40 -9.61 -15.64
C VAL A 141 23.06 -8.23 -15.76
N ILE A 142 24.37 -8.22 -15.64
CA ILE A 142 25.24 -7.13 -16.08
C ILE A 142 24.78 -6.79 -17.51
N PRO A 143 24.44 -5.54 -17.83
CA PRO A 143 24.23 -5.15 -19.21
C PRO A 143 25.53 -5.40 -19.97
N GLN A 144 25.58 -6.41 -20.83
CA GLN A 144 26.75 -6.69 -21.67
C GLN A 144 26.97 -5.62 -22.76
N GLU A 145 26.13 -4.58 -22.81
CA GLU A 145 26.20 -3.53 -23.83
C GLU A 145 26.96 -2.27 -23.38
N PHE A 146 27.54 -2.27 -22.17
CA PHE A 146 28.29 -1.09 -21.66
C PHE A 146 29.67 -1.41 -21.04
N PHE A 147 30.31 -2.52 -21.43
CA PHE A 147 31.74 -2.77 -21.20
C PHE A 147 32.46 -3.20 -22.47
#